data_AF-A0A383B461-F1
#
_entry.id   AF-A0A383B461-F1
#
_cell.length_a   1.000
_cell.length_b   1.000
_cell.length_c   1.000
_cell.angle_alpha   90.00
_cell.angle_beta   90.00
_cell.angle_gamma   90.00
#
_symmetry.space_group_name_H-M   'P 1'
#
loop_
_entity.id
_entity.type
_entity.pdbx_description
1 polymer ?
#
loop_
_entity_poly.entity_id
_entity_poly.type
_entity_poly.pdbx_seq_one_letter_code
_entity_poly.pdbx_strand_id
1 'polypeptide(L)'
;VQRRLFLQASAGAALAMPFIAKGAKSRIRIGQLGSRHSHASGKLAAIRKLSSDFELVGVAQPREEVESPIPASGSYRGVKQMSEEELLATPGLQAVAIETEVPHLVAAA
;
A
#
# COMPACT_ATOMS: atom_id res chain seq x y z
N VAL A 1 -46.01 -20.77 0.11
CA VAL A 1 -45.14 -21.04 -1.07
C VAL A 1 -43.77 -20.33 -0.99
N GLN A 2 -43.59 -19.24 -0.25
CA GLN A 2 -42.33 -18.45 -0.24
C GLN A 2 -41.14 -19.00 0.58
N ARG A 3 -41.35 -19.88 1.57
CA ARG A 3 -40.25 -20.40 2.42
C ARG A 3 -39.28 -21.33 1.69
N ARG A 4 -39.77 -22.14 0.74
CA ARG A 4 -38.94 -23.08 -0.02
C ARG A 4 -38.04 -22.37 -1.04
N LEU A 5 -38.55 -21.30 -1.65
CA LEU A 5 -37.77 -20.43 -2.53
C LEU A 5 -36.63 -19.73 -1.76
N PHE A 6 -36.90 -19.29 -0.53
CA PHE A 6 -35.91 -18.63 0.33
C PHE A 6 -34.77 -19.57 0.76
N LEU A 7 -35.07 -20.83 1.12
CA LEU A 7 -34.03 -21.82 1.44
C LEU A 7 -33.21 -22.24 0.21
N GLN A 8 -33.82 -22.33 -0.98
CA GLN A 8 -33.07 -22.64 -2.21
C GLN A 8 -32.16 -21.48 -2.65
N ALA A 9 -32.61 -20.23 -2.50
CA ALA A 9 -31.82 -19.05 -2.86
C ALA A 9 -30.59 -18.85 -1.97
N SER A 10 -30.68 -19.20 -0.68
CA SER A 10 -29.58 -19.04 0.29
C SER A 10 -28.48 -20.10 0.13
N ALA A 11 -28.82 -21.33 -0.27
CA ALA A 11 -27.84 -22.38 -0.54
C ALA A 11 -26.94 -22.08 -1.76
N GLY A 12 -27.51 -21.50 -2.82
CA GLY A 12 -26.76 -21.09 -4.02
C GLY A 12 -25.77 -19.95 -3.76
N ALA A 13 -26.15 -18.99 -2.91
CA ALA A 13 -25.28 -17.89 -2.50
C ALA A 13 -24.04 -18.37 -1.72
N ALA A 14 -24.20 -19.34 -0.81
CA ALA A 14 -23.11 -19.89 -0.01
C ALA A 14 -22.07 -20.67 -0.85
N LEU A 15 -22.51 -21.39 -1.90
CA LEU A 15 -21.61 -22.12 -2.80
C LEU A 15 -20.81 -21.19 -3.74
N ALA A 16 -21.33 -20.00 -4.05
CA ALA A 16 -20.66 -19.02 -4.91
C ALA A 16 -19.63 -18.14 -4.17
N MET A 17 -19.74 -18.00 -2.84
CA MET A 17 -18.82 -17.20 -2.00
C MET A 17 -17.32 -17.47 -2.24
N PRO A 18 -16.83 -18.74 -2.27
CA PRO A 18 -15.41 -19.00 -2.53
C PRO A 18 -14.97 -18.61 -3.94
N PHE A 19 -15.87 -18.55 -4.92
CA PHE A 19 -15.56 -18.14 -6.30
C PHE A 19 -15.55 -16.61 -6.47
N ILE A 20 -16.41 -15.90 -5.74
CA ILE A 20 -16.40 -14.43 -5.69
C ILE A 20 -15.10 -13.92 -5.06
N ALA A 21 -14.67 -14.53 -3.95
CA ALA A 21 -13.43 -14.17 -3.27
C ALA A 21 -12.18 -14.46 -4.11
N LYS A 22 -12.18 -15.52 -4.94
CA LYS A 22 -11.06 -15.90 -5.80
C LYS A 22 -10.89 -15.00 -7.04
N GLY A 23 -11.95 -14.29 -7.44
CA GLY A 23 -11.94 -13.35 -8.58
C GLY A 23 -11.49 -11.93 -8.23
N ALA A 24 -11.46 -11.55 -6.95
CA ALA A 24 -10.98 -10.25 -6.53
C ALA A 24 -9.43 -10.23 -6.58
N LYS A 25 -8.87 -9.48 -7.52
CA LYS A 25 -7.42 -9.22 -7.58
C LYS A 25 -6.99 -8.60 -6.25
N SER A 26 -6.10 -9.27 -5.51
CA SER A 26 -5.55 -8.71 -4.28
C SER A 26 -4.68 -7.50 -4.62
N ARG A 27 -4.86 -6.42 -3.84
CA ARG A 27 -4.04 -5.22 -4.01
C ARG A 27 -2.62 -5.48 -3.51
N ILE A 28 -1.66 -4.86 -4.19
CA ILE A 28 -0.26 -4.87 -3.77
C ILE A 28 -0.12 -3.95 -2.56
N ARG A 29 0.26 -4.50 -1.41
CA ARG A 29 0.65 -3.69 -0.25
C ARG A 29 1.99 -3.03 -0.52
N ILE A 30 2.00 -1.71 -0.59
CA ILE A 30 3.16 -0.92 -0.99
C ILE A 30 3.45 0.20 0.02
N GLY A 31 4.72 0.38 0.35
CA GLY A 31 5.22 1.55 1.08
C GLY A 31 6.01 2.49 0.19
N GLN A 32 6.40 3.63 0.74
CA GLN A 32 7.41 4.49 0.13
C GLN A 32 8.50 4.82 1.15
N LEU A 33 9.75 4.75 0.70
CA LEU A 33 10.93 5.14 1.46
C LEU A 33 11.58 6.35 0.78
N GLY A 34 11.71 7.44 1.52
CA GLY A 34 12.27 8.71 1.03
C GLY A 34 11.22 9.69 0.49
N SER A 35 11.45 10.98 0.75
CA SER A 35 10.55 12.08 0.34
C SER A 35 11.26 13.31 -0.23
N ARG A 36 12.60 13.31 -0.33
CA ARG A 36 13.39 14.51 -0.66
C ARG A 36 13.42 14.87 -2.14
N HIS A 37 13.30 13.89 -3.04
CA HIS A 37 13.36 14.15 -4.47
C HIS A 37 12.01 14.55 -5.08
N SER A 38 12.07 15.32 -6.17
CA SER A 38 10.88 15.85 -6.87
C SER A 38 9.89 14.77 -7.29
N HIS A 39 10.39 13.55 -7.57
CA HIS A 39 9.57 12.41 -7.98
C HIS A 39 8.85 11.70 -6.83
N ALA A 40 9.28 11.91 -5.58
CA ALA A 40 8.71 11.24 -4.40
C ALA A 40 7.21 11.53 -4.24
N SER A 41 6.83 12.79 -4.36
CA SER A 41 5.43 13.20 -4.28
C SER A 41 4.57 12.63 -5.43
N GLY A 42 5.16 12.50 -6.62
CA GLY A 42 4.53 11.97 -7.83
C GLY A 42 4.31 10.46 -7.77
N LYS A 43 5.30 9.70 -7.29
CA LYS A 43 5.15 8.25 -7.02
C LYS A 43 4.04 8.00 -6.02
N LEU A 44 4.02 8.74 -4.91
CA LEU A 44 2.96 8.63 -3.91
C LEU A 44 1.57 8.96 -4.49
N ALA A 45 1.49 10.02 -5.30
CA ALA A 45 0.25 10.40 -5.98
C ALA A 45 -0.25 9.30 -6.93
N ALA A 46 0.65 8.68 -7.69
CA ALA A 46 0.32 7.58 -8.60
C ALA A 46 -0.19 6.34 -7.84
N ILE A 47 0.50 5.93 -6.77
CA ILE A 47 0.07 4.82 -5.89
C ILE A 47 -1.35 5.08 -5.37
N ARG A 48 -1.61 6.30 -4.87
CA ARG A 48 -2.93 6.66 -4.35
C ARG A 48 -4.02 6.68 -5.43
N LYS A 49 -3.69 7.13 -6.65
CA LYS A 49 -4.63 7.17 -7.78
C LYS A 49 -5.00 5.77 -8.27
N LEU A 50 -4.06 4.82 -8.19
CA LEU A 50 -4.23 3.42 -8.57
C LEU A 50 -4.69 2.54 -7.39
N SER A 51 -5.66 3.02 -6.62
CA SER A 51 -6.14 2.38 -5.37
C SER A 51 -6.84 1.03 -5.57
N SER A 52 -7.23 0.71 -6.81
CA SER A 52 -7.69 -0.62 -7.22
C SER A 52 -6.58 -1.66 -7.25
N ASP A 53 -5.34 -1.23 -7.48
CA ASP A 53 -4.17 -2.09 -7.61
C ASP A 53 -3.27 -2.04 -6.37
N PHE A 54 -3.27 -0.92 -5.65
CA PHE A 54 -2.36 -0.70 -4.53
C PHE A 54 -3.06 -0.40 -3.21
N GLU A 55 -2.45 -0.92 -2.14
CA GLU A 55 -2.71 -0.58 -0.76
C GLU A 55 -1.49 0.15 -0.19
N LEU A 56 -1.57 1.48 -0.08
CA LEU A 56 -0.51 2.25 0.56
C LEU A 56 -0.49 1.98 2.06
N VAL A 57 0.59 1.39 2.57
CA VAL A 57 0.73 1.07 4.00
C VAL A 57 1.31 2.24 4.81
N GLY A 58 2.12 3.08 4.18
CA GLY A 58 2.74 4.24 4.81
C GLY A 58 3.95 4.79 4.06
N VAL A 59 4.57 5.79 4.66
CA VAL A 59 5.79 6.47 4.20
C VAL A 59 6.81 6.50 5.33
N ALA A 60 8.08 6.31 4.99
CA ALA A 60 9.21 6.42 5.91
C ALA A 60 10.35 7.21 5.25
N GLN A 61 11.22 7.80 6.06
CA GLN A 61 12.55 8.22 5.61
C GLN A 61 13.54 7.07 5.81
N PRO A 62 14.62 7.02 5.03
CA PRO A 62 15.69 6.06 5.31
C PRO A 62 16.40 6.41 6.62
N ARG A 63 17.05 5.43 7.26
CA ARG A 63 17.72 5.58 8.57
C ARG A 63 18.67 6.79 8.63
N GLU A 64 19.42 7.04 7.57
CA GLU A 64 20.38 8.14 7.46
C GLU A 64 19.72 9.53 7.40
N GLU A 65 18.42 9.59 7.13
CA GLU A 65 17.65 10.83 6.97
C GLU A 65 16.44 10.91 7.91
N VAL A 66 16.44 10.20 9.04
CA VAL A 66 15.31 10.17 10.00
C VAL A 66 14.88 11.56 10.46
N GLU A 67 15.82 12.49 10.60
CA GLU A 67 15.56 13.89 10.99
C GLU A 67 14.91 14.73 9.87
N SER A 68 14.86 14.23 8.63
CA SER A 68 14.30 14.94 7.49
C SER A 68 12.78 14.83 7.51
N PRO A 69 12.03 15.93 7.61
CA PRO A 69 10.57 15.85 7.74
C PRO A 69 9.91 15.36 6.44
N ILE A 70 8.96 14.43 6.57
CA ILE A 70 8.05 14.09 5.48
C ILE A 70 6.95 15.16 5.40
N PRO A 71 6.63 15.73 4.22
CA PRO A 71 5.59 16.74 4.08
C PRO A 71 4.24 16.25 4.63
N ALA A 72 3.49 17.13 5.31
CA ALA A 72 2.14 16.82 5.80
C ALA A 72 1.03 17.22 4.80
N SER A 73 1.41 17.70 3.61
CA SER A 73 0.51 18.28 2.60
C SER A 73 0.55 17.50 1.27
N GLY A 74 -0.25 17.92 0.30
CA GLY A 74 -0.28 17.30 -1.03
C GLY A 74 -0.61 15.80 -0.99
N SER A 75 0.15 15.00 -1.74
CA SER A 75 -0.02 13.54 -1.80
C SER A 75 0.31 12.81 -0.49
N TYR A 76 1.00 13.46 0.44
CA TYR A 76 1.32 12.91 1.77
C TYR A 76 0.23 13.16 2.82
N ARG A 77 -0.77 14.01 2.52
CA ARG A 77 -1.84 14.34 3.47
C ARG A 77 -2.56 13.07 3.93
N GLY A 78 -2.57 12.85 5.24
CA GLY A 78 -3.23 11.74 5.91
C GLY A 78 -2.54 10.37 5.73
N VAL A 79 -1.34 10.34 5.16
CA VAL A 79 -0.56 9.10 5.02
C VAL A 79 0.15 8.82 6.35
N LYS A 80 0.10 7.57 6.81
CA LYS A 80 0.81 7.12 8.00
C LYS A 80 2.33 7.30 7.80
N GLN A 81 2.95 8.10 8.65
CA GLN A 81 4.41 8.17 8.78
C GLN A 81 4.86 7.09 9.77
N MET A 82 5.98 6.44 9.47
CA MET A 82 6.54 5.33 10.25
C MET A 82 8.06 5.31 10.12
N SER A 83 8.75 4.54 10.96
CA SER A 83 10.18 4.29 10.77
C SER A 83 10.43 3.36 9.56
N GLU A 84 11.68 3.32 9.07
CA GLU A 84 12.08 2.39 8.03
C GLU A 84 11.84 0.93 8.46
N GLU A 85 12.19 0.59 9.71
CA GLU A 85 11.99 -0.74 10.28
C GLU A 85 10.51 -1.12 10.31
N GLU A 86 9.65 -0.22 10.78
CA GLU A 86 8.21 -0.44 10.84
C GLU A 86 7.62 -0.66 9.44
N LEU A 87 8.10 0.10 8.44
CA LEU A 87 7.68 -0.09 7.06
C LEU A 87 8.09 -1.47 6.55
N LEU A 88 9.37 -1.81 6.64
CA LEU A 88 9.91 -3.08 6.11
C LEU A 88 9.40 -4.32 6.85
N ALA A 89 9.04 -4.18 8.13
CA ALA A 89 8.44 -5.24 8.93
C ALA A 89 6.92 -5.39 8.73
N THR A 90 6.28 -4.56 7.88
CA THR A 90 4.83 -4.61 7.67
C THR A 90 4.40 -5.98 7.12
N PRO A 91 3.54 -6.75 7.82
CA PRO A 91 3.11 -8.06 7.35
C PRO A 91 2.42 -7.99 5.99
N GLY A 92 2.86 -8.84 5.06
CA GLY A 92 2.31 -8.88 3.71
C GLY A 92 2.68 -7.66 2.85
N LEU A 93 3.69 -6.86 3.23
CA LEU A 93 4.31 -5.90 2.33
C LEU A 93 4.85 -6.61 1.10
N GLN A 94 4.58 -6.08 -0.09
CA GLN A 94 4.96 -6.68 -1.37
C GLN A 94 5.90 -5.79 -2.18
N ALA A 95 5.87 -4.46 -1.97
CA ALA A 95 6.70 -3.52 -2.71
C ALA A 95 7.05 -2.28 -1.86
N VAL A 96 8.16 -1.62 -2.22
CA VAL A 96 8.53 -0.31 -1.68
C VAL A 96 8.95 0.60 -2.84
N ALA A 97 8.33 1.78 -2.93
CA ALA A 97 8.78 2.83 -3.83
C ALA A 97 9.95 3.60 -3.19
N ILE A 98 11.11 3.59 -3.82
CA ILE A 98 12.34 4.24 -3.29
C ILE A 98 12.55 5.59 -3.96
N GLU A 99 12.74 6.63 -3.15
CA GLU A 99 13.18 8.00 -3.53
C GLU A 99 14.07 8.58 -2.42
N THR A 100 15.19 7.91 -2.15
CA THR A 100 16.27 8.34 -1.24
C THR A 100 17.39 9.01 -2.02
N GLU A 101 18.31 9.70 -1.33
CA GLU A 101 19.48 10.33 -1.96
C GLU A 101 20.36 9.31 -2.68
N VAL A 102 20.88 9.69 -3.85
CA VAL A 102 21.66 8.80 -4.75
C VAL A 102 22.88 8.13 -4.08
N PRO A 103 23.69 8.81 -3.22
CA PRO A 103 24.79 8.17 -2.52
C PRO A 103 24.37 7.02 -1.60
N HIS A 104 23.09 6.92 -1.27
CA HIS A 104 22.53 5.92 -0.36
C HIS A 104 21.65 4.89 -1.07
N LEU A 105 21.51 4.95 -2.41
CA LEU A 105 20.72 3.98 -3.18
C LEU A 105 21.37 2.59 -3.27
N VAL A 106 22.70 2.52 -3.21
CA VAL A 106 23.47 1.28 -3.23
C VAL A 106 24.70 1.48 -2.35
N ALA A 107 25.05 0.48 -1.55
CA ALA A 107 26.32 0.50 -0.84
C ALA A 107 27.45 0.66 -1.88
N ALA A 108 28.30 1.68 -1.71
CA ALA A 108 29.53 1.76 -2.49
C ALA A 108 30.36 0.51 -2.20
N ALA A 109 30.72 -0.23 -3.25
CA ALA A 109 31.54 -1.44 -3.16
C ALA A 109 32.98 -1.12 -2.77
#